data_AF-A0A7Y0DBV0-F1
#
_entry.id   AF-A0A7Y0DBV0-F1
#
_cell.length_a   1.000
_cell.length_b   1.000
_cell.length_c   1.000
_cell.angle_alpha   90.00
_cell.angle_beta   90.00
_cell.angle_gamma   90.00
#
_symmetry.space_group_name_H-M   'P 1'
#
loop_
_entity.id
_entity.type
_entity.pdbx_description
1 polymer ?
#
loop_
_entity_poly.entity_id
_entity_poly.type
_entity_poly.pdbx_seq_one_letter_code
_entity_poly.pdbx_strand_id
1 'polypeptide(L)'
;MYRVLTPQGRPGDKSRSLVGTHGMSIKPVESLDSVVIRFAGDSGDGMQLTGDRFTSETAALGNDLSTLPNYPAEIRAPQGTLLGVSSFQLHFADHHVLTPGDAPDVLVAMNPAALKANLGDLPRGATIIVNTDEFTKRNLAKVGYAVSPVEDGSLESYHLHPLRLTSLTVDALADFDLSRKDKERSKNMFALGLLSWLYTRPTTGT
;
A
#
# COMPACT_ATOMS: atom_id res chain seq x y z
N MET A 1 15.36 4.37 -4.86
CA MET A 1 14.65 5.17 -5.87
C MET A 1 13.22 5.27 -5.39
N TYR A 2 12.65 6.47 -5.30
CA TYR A 2 11.24 6.63 -4.89
C TYR A 2 10.44 6.98 -6.14
N ARG A 3 9.31 6.30 -6.32
CA ARG A 3 8.42 6.48 -7.47
C ARG A 3 7.24 7.34 -7.04
N VAL A 4 6.88 8.34 -7.84
CA VAL A 4 5.77 9.27 -7.55
C VAL A 4 5.02 9.57 -8.84
N LEU A 5 3.75 9.93 -8.76
CA LEU A 5 2.98 10.31 -9.94
C LEU A 5 3.43 11.68 -10.46
N THR A 6 3.37 11.86 -11.78
CA THR A 6 3.70 13.13 -12.43
C THR A 6 2.67 14.20 -12.05
N PRO A 7 3.07 15.37 -11.49
CA PRO A 7 2.13 16.47 -11.26
C PRO A 7 1.71 17.10 -12.60
N GLN A 8 0.43 17.45 -12.77
CA GLN A 8 -0.01 18.25 -13.91
C GLN A 8 0.64 19.65 -13.87
N GLY A 9 1.56 19.91 -14.80
CA GLY A 9 2.08 21.26 -15.04
C GLY A 9 1.01 22.13 -15.68
N ARG A 10 0.72 23.30 -15.10
CA ARG A 10 0.04 24.37 -15.85
C ARG A 10 0.99 24.86 -16.95
N PRO A 11 0.51 25.06 -18.19
CA PRO A 11 1.35 25.53 -19.26
C PRO A 11 1.73 27.00 -19.02
N GLY A 12 3.00 27.24 -18.70
CA GLY A 12 3.61 28.58 -18.72
C GLY A 12 4.16 29.05 -17.38
N ASP A 13 5.35 28.58 -17.00
CA ASP A 13 6.26 29.43 -16.22
C ASP A 13 7.71 29.17 -16.64
N LYS A 14 8.32 30.20 -17.25
CA LYS A 14 9.73 30.22 -17.62
C LYS A 14 10.45 31.12 -16.63
N SER A 15 11.58 30.62 -16.14
CA SER A 15 12.71 31.33 -15.52
C SER A 15 12.66 31.63 -14.02
N ARG A 16 13.59 31.03 -13.26
CA ARG A 16 14.80 31.72 -12.78
C ARG A 16 15.73 30.78 -12.00
N SER A 17 16.98 30.74 -12.43
CA SER A 17 18.13 30.18 -11.72
C SER A 17 18.58 31.12 -10.59
N LEU A 18 18.85 30.60 -9.39
CA LEU A 18 19.79 31.17 -8.43
C LEU A 18 20.36 30.06 -7.51
N VAL A 19 21.62 30.23 -7.15
CA VAL A 19 22.59 29.28 -6.56
C VAL A 19 22.50 29.21 -5.03
N GLY A 20 22.79 28.05 -4.39
CA GLY A 20 23.17 28.01 -2.96
C GLY A 20 23.11 26.65 -2.22
N THR A 21 24.21 25.89 -2.29
CA THR A 21 24.85 25.04 -1.23
C THR A 21 24.01 24.37 -0.12
N HIS A 22 23.68 23.08 -0.31
CA HIS A 22 23.90 21.98 0.67
C HIS A 22 23.80 20.64 -0.06
N GLY A 23 24.81 19.77 0.10
CA GLY A 23 24.85 18.44 -0.52
C GLY A 23 23.86 17.48 0.13
N MET A 24 22.57 17.66 -0.16
CA MET A 24 21.59 16.59 -0.01
C MET A 24 21.73 15.68 -1.22
N SER A 25 22.06 14.41 -0.99
CA SER A 25 21.95 13.38 -2.03
C SER A 25 20.49 13.32 -2.46
N ILE A 26 20.19 13.96 -3.60
CA ILE A 26 18.87 13.93 -4.21
C ILE A 26 18.67 12.49 -4.66
N LYS A 27 17.91 11.72 -3.89
CA LYS A 27 17.49 10.38 -4.33
C LYS A 27 16.70 10.58 -5.62
N PRO A 28 17.07 9.89 -6.73
CA PRO A 28 16.34 10.05 -7.98
C PRO A 28 14.87 9.68 -7.77
N VAL A 29 14.02 10.62 -8.15
CA VAL A 29 12.56 10.50 -8.16
C VAL A 29 12.17 10.06 -9.56
N GLU A 30 11.51 8.91 -9.65
CA GLU A 30 10.99 8.38 -10.92
C GLU A 30 9.52 8.78 -11.03
N SER A 31 9.19 9.48 -12.11
CA SER A 31 7.81 9.85 -12.46
C SER A 31 7.10 8.64 -13.05
N LEU A 32 5.95 8.28 -12.47
CA LEU A 32 5.06 7.24 -12.97
C LEU A 32 3.83 7.87 -13.64
N ASP A 33 3.40 7.29 -14.76
CA ASP A 33 2.16 7.65 -15.45
C ASP A 33 0.93 7.08 -14.72
N SER A 34 1.07 5.87 -14.17
CA SER A 34 0.07 5.24 -13.31
C SER A 34 0.70 4.27 -12.32
N VAL A 35 -0.07 3.88 -11.30
CA VAL A 35 0.33 2.84 -10.33
C VAL A 35 -0.89 2.03 -9.87
N VAL A 36 -0.74 0.71 -9.88
CA VAL A 36 -1.72 -0.25 -9.39
C VAL A 36 -1.29 -0.74 -8.00
N ILE A 37 -2.08 -0.41 -6.99
CA ILE A 37 -1.82 -0.76 -5.59
C ILE A 37 -2.88 -1.75 -5.11
N ARG A 38 -2.45 -2.93 -4.66
CA ARG A 38 -3.33 -3.93 -4.05
C ARG A 38 -3.12 -3.98 -2.54
N PHE A 39 -4.19 -3.75 -1.79
CA PHE A 39 -4.23 -4.01 -0.35
C PHE A 39 -4.81 -5.39 -0.12
N ALA A 40 -4.16 -6.20 0.70
CA ALA A 40 -4.60 -7.55 1.02
C ALA A 40 -4.49 -7.83 2.53
N GLY A 41 -5.49 -8.51 3.07
CA GLY A 41 -5.60 -8.81 4.50
C GLY A 41 -6.82 -9.67 4.79
N ASP A 42 -7.13 -9.89 6.07
CA ASP A 42 -8.31 -10.66 6.44
C ASP A 42 -9.59 -9.86 6.15
N SER A 43 -10.63 -10.52 5.65
CA SER A 43 -11.91 -9.87 5.31
C SER A 43 -12.54 -9.11 6.49
N GLY A 44 -12.34 -9.60 7.72
CA GLY A 44 -12.84 -8.98 8.96
C GLY A 44 -12.12 -7.71 9.40
N ASP A 45 -11.00 -7.35 8.78
CA ASP A 45 -10.17 -6.20 9.18
C ASP A 45 -10.63 -4.87 8.55
N GLY A 46 -11.78 -4.86 7.86
CA GLY A 46 -12.32 -3.65 7.23
C GLY A 46 -11.68 -3.34 5.87
N MET A 47 -11.19 -4.36 5.17
CA MET A 47 -10.55 -4.25 3.86
C MET A 47 -11.50 -3.61 2.84
N GLN A 48 -12.75 -4.07 2.75
CA GLN A 48 -13.72 -3.49 1.81
C GLN A 48 -14.16 -2.07 2.21
N LEU A 49 -14.42 -1.83 3.50
CA LEU A 49 -14.77 -0.50 4.00
C LEU A 49 -13.68 0.53 3.67
N THR A 50 -12.41 0.12 3.71
CA THR A 50 -11.29 0.96 3.34
C THR A 50 -11.33 1.32 1.87
N GLY A 51 -11.53 0.33 0.99
CA GLY A 51 -11.68 0.56 -0.45
C GLY A 51 -12.86 1.47 -0.81
N ASP A 52 -14.03 1.27 -0.20
CA ASP A 52 -15.23 2.05 -0.46
C ASP A 52 -15.06 3.53 -0.05
N ARG A 53 -14.54 3.77 1.17
CA ARG A 53 -14.28 5.13 1.68
C ARG A 53 -13.26 5.86 0.81
N PHE A 54 -12.22 5.15 0.39
CA PHE A 54 -11.21 5.72 -0.49
C PHE A 54 -11.74 6.13 -1.86
N THR A 55 -12.55 5.26 -2.47
CA THR A 55 -13.20 5.55 -3.75
C THR A 55 -14.02 6.84 -3.65
N SER A 56 -14.74 7.01 -2.54
CA SER A 56 -15.55 8.20 -2.30
C SER A 56 -14.73 9.48 -2.05
N GLU A 57 -13.59 9.40 -1.36
CA GLU A 57 -12.78 10.58 -1.01
C GLU A 57 -11.84 11.01 -2.14
N THR A 58 -11.31 10.07 -2.92
CA THR A 58 -10.32 10.36 -3.97
C THR A 58 -10.97 10.92 -5.24
N ALA A 59 -12.23 10.56 -5.51
CA ALA A 59 -13.04 11.20 -6.54
C ALA A 59 -13.11 12.73 -6.36
N ALA A 60 -12.95 13.25 -5.14
CA ALA A 60 -12.92 14.68 -4.85
C ALA A 60 -11.55 15.35 -5.06
N LEU A 61 -10.46 14.57 -5.16
CA LEU A 61 -9.08 15.06 -5.26
C LEU A 61 -8.59 15.23 -6.72
N GLY A 62 -9.42 14.93 -7.72
CA GLY A 62 -9.17 15.25 -9.13
C GLY A 62 -8.24 14.29 -9.89
N ASN A 63 -7.71 13.26 -9.23
CA ASN A 63 -7.06 12.12 -9.89
C ASN A 63 -8.13 11.07 -10.23
N ASP A 64 -8.02 10.44 -11.40
CA ASP A 64 -8.94 9.35 -11.75
C ASP A 64 -8.52 8.07 -11.01
N LEU A 65 -9.52 7.37 -10.46
CA LEU A 65 -9.32 6.21 -9.60
C LEU A 65 -10.30 5.11 -9.99
N SER A 66 -9.76 3.95 -10.37
CA SER A 66 -10.54 2.73 -10.50
C SER A 66 -10.25 1.80 -9.33
N THR A 67 -11.29 1.24 -8.71
CA THR A 67 -11.16 0.26 -7.64
C THR A 67 -11.75 -1.08 -8.03
N LEU A 68 -11.09 -2.17 -7.63
CA LEU A 68 -11.57 -3.53 -7.88
C LEU A 68 -11.52 -4.33 -6.56
N PRO A 69 -12.67 -4.60 -5.93
CA PRO A 69 -12.72 -5.45 -4.74
C PRO A 69 -12.59 -6.93 -5.11
N ASN A 70 -11.88 -7.69 -4.27
CA ASN A 70 -11.79 -9.14 -4.34
C ASN A 70 -12.19 -9.75 -2.99
N TYR A 71 -13.30 -10.50 -3.00
CA TYR A 71 -13.93 -11.05 -1.80
C TYR A 71 -13.40 -12.44 -1.48
N PRO A 72 -13.35 -12.83 -0.19
CA PRO A 72 -12.89 -14.16 0.20
C PRO A 72 -13.82 -15.24 -0.33
N ALA A 73 -13.27 -16.43 -0.58
CA ALA A 73 -14.06 -17.59 -1.01
C ALA A 73 -15.00 -18.11 0.09
N GLU A 74 -14.68 -17.86 1.37
CA GLU A 74 -15.51 -18.24 2.51
C GLU A 74 -16.03 -17.04 3.30
N ILE A 75 -17.32 -17.07 3.62
CA ILE A 75 -18.02 -16.01 4.36
C ILE A 75 -17.51 -15.89 5.80
N ARG A 76 -16.98 -16.97 6.40
CA ARG A 76 -16.48 -17.01 7.79
C ARG A 76 -15.20 -17.83 7.93
N ALA A 77 -14.23 -17.58 7.05
CA ALA A 77 -12.91 -18.19 7.21
C ALA A 77 -12.26 -17.76 8.55
N PRO A 78 -11.50 -18.65 9.20
CA PRO A 78 -10.70 -18.28 10.35
C PRO A 78 -9.66 -17.19 10.00
N GLN A 79 -9.41 -16.25 10.92
CA GLN A 79 -8.41 -15.19 10.73
C GLN A 79 -7.00 -15.75 10.49
N GLY A 80 -6.28 -15.11 9.55
CA GLY A 80 -4.94 -15.47 9.13
C GLY A 80 -4.89 -16.77 8.31
N THR A 81 -5.95 -17.11 7.59
CA THR A 81 -5.99 -18.25 6.66
C THR A 81 -6.14 -17.77 5.23
N LEU A 82 -5.67 -18.57 4.27
CA LEU A 82 -5.74 -18.22 2.84
C LEU A 82 -7.18 -18.01 2.35
N LEU A 83 -8.14 -18.79 2.87
CA LEU A 83 -9.55 -18.71 2.49
C LEU A 83 -10.25 -17.44 2.99
N GLY A 84 -9.67 -16.79 4.01
CA GLY A 84 -10.18 -15.54 4.59
C GLY A 84 -9.52 -14.28 4.06
N VAL A 85 -8.56 -14.43 3.14
CA VAL A 85 -7.90 -13.29 2.50
C VAL A 85 -8.91 -12.57 1.61
N SER A 86 -8.98 -11.26 1.78
CA SER A 86 -9.63 -10.34 0.86
C SER A 86 -8.60 -9.32 0.38
N SER A 87 -8.85 -8.75 -0.78
CA SER A 87 -8.08 -7.61 -1.26
C SER A 87 -8.97 -6.56 -1.91
N PHE A 88 -8.45 -5.36 -2.05
CA PHE A 88 -8.96 -4.37 -2.99
C PHE A 88 -7.78 -3.78 -3.75
N GLN A 89 -8.02 -3.49 -5.02
CA GLN A 89 -7.04 -2.85 -5.88
C GLN A 89 -7.45 -1.39 -6.12
N LEU A 90 -6.44 -0.52 -6.17
CA LEU A 90 -6.54 0.88 -6.50
C LEU A 90 -5.64 1.15 -7.71
N HIS A 91 -6.17 1.77 -8.75
CA HIS A 91 -5.38 2.22 -9.88
C HIS A 91 -5.37 3.74 -9.90
N PHE A 92 -4.23 4.33 -9.59
CA PHE A 92 -4.00 5.76 -9.70
C PHE A 92 -3.38 6.09 -11.05
N ALA A 93 -3.91 7.09 -11.75
CA ALA A 93 -3.20 7.71 -12.87
C ALA A 93 -3.43 9.22 -12.89
N ASP A 94 -2.58 9.92 -13.62
CA ASP A 94 -2.72 11.36 -13.90
C ASP A 94 -3.68 11.66 -15.07
N HIS A 95 -4.25 10.62 -15.67
CA HIS A 95 -5.19 10.61 -16.78
C HIS A 95 -6.39 9.70 -16.50
N HIS A 96 -7.38 9.72 -17.38
CA HIS A 96 -8.58 8.88 -17.20
C HIS A 96 -8.26 7.38 -17.20
N VAL A 97 -8.70 6.69 -16.16
CA VAL A 97 -8.46 5.26 -15.96
C VAL A 97 -9.75 4.49 -16.18
N LEU A 98 -9.78 3.66 -17.23
CA LEU A 98 -10.96 2.84 -17.57
C LEU A 98 -10.86 1.39 -17.06
N THR A 99 -9.72 1.00 -16.49
CA THR A 99 -9.45 -0.38 -16.03
C THR A 99 -8.77 -0.37 -14.67
N PRO A 100 -9.02 -1.32 -13.78
CA PRO A 100 -8.35 -1.41 -12.48
C PRO A 100 -6.87 -1.86 -12.56
N GLY A 101 -6.34 -2.15 -13.75
CA GLY A 101 -4.97 -2.63 -13.98
C GLY A 101 -4.83 -4.16 -13.87
N ASP A 102 -3.96 -4.76 -14.67
CA ASP A 102 -3.82 -6.22 -14.79
C ASP A 102 -2.99 -6.83 -13.65
N ALA A 103 -1.83 -6.26 -13.34
CA ALA A 103 -0.92 -6.72 -12.30
C ALA A 103 -0.60 -5.59 -11.31
N PRO A 104 -0.53 -5.87 -10.00
CA PRO A 104 -0.20 -4.84 -9.01
C PRO A 104 1.28 -4.46 -9.04
N ASP A 105 1.56 -3.17 -9.14
CA ASP A 105 2.89 -2.59 -8.95
C ASP A 105 3.30 -2.60 -7.48
N VAL A 106 2.32 -2.51 -6.58
CA VAL A 106 2.50 -2.47 -5.14
C VAL A 106 1.53 -3.44 -4.46
N LEU A 107 2.05 -4.30 -3.59
CA LEU A 107 1.25 -5.10 -2.66
C LEU A 107 1.44 -4.60 -1.23
N VAL A 108 0.33 -4.25 -0.58
CA VAL A 108 0.28 -4.06 0.88
C VAL A 108 -0.29 -5.32 1.51
N ALA A 109 0.58 -6.16 2.06
CA ALA A 109 0.19 -7.41 2.73
C ALA A 109 0.09 -7.20 4.25
N MET A 110 -1.14 -7.21 4.77
CA MET A 110 -1.40 -7.01 6.20
C MET A 110 -1.03 -8.20 7.08
N ASN A 111 -0.83 -9.38 6.49
CA ASN A 111 -0.43 -10.60 7.21
C ASN A 111 0.22 -11.63 6.24
N PRO A 112 0.79 -12.75 6.75
CA PRO A 112 1.41 -13.77 5.90
C PRO A 112 0.46 -14.46 4.92
N ALA A 113 -0.83 -14.62 5.27
CA ALA A 113 -1.82 -15.21 4.38
C ALA A 113 -2.04 -14.34 3.15
N ALA A 114 -2.19 -13.03 3.35
CA ALA A 114 -2.34 -12.03 2.31
C ALA A 114 -1.14 -12.00 1.37
N LEU A 115 0.08 -12.06 1.93
CA LEU A 115 1.30 -12.18 1.11
C LEU A 115 1.25 -13.44 0.25
N LYS A 116 1.04 -14.60 0.87
CA LYS A 116 1.06 -15.90 0.16
C LYS A 116 0.01 -15.99 -0.93
N ALA A 117 -1.19 -15.46 -0.69
CA ALA A 117 -2.30 -15.52 -1.62
C ALA A 117 -2.11 -14.62 -2.87
N ASN A 118 -1.33 -13.54 -2.76
CA ASN A 118 -1.20 -12.55 -3.83
C ASN A 118 0.18 -12.53 -4.50
N LEU A 119 1.21 -13.13 -3.90
CA LEU A 119 2.59 -13.05 -4.40
C LEU A 119 2.73 -13.53 -5.86
N GLY A 120 1.94 -14.51 -6.27
CA GLY A 120 1.97 -15.06 -7.64
C GLY A 120 1.50 -14.07 -8.72
N ASP A 121 0.73 -13.05 -8.35
CA ASP A 121 0.23 -12.03 -9.27
C ASP A 121 1.20 -10.86 -9.44
N LEU A 122 2.24 -10.78 -8.59
CA LEU A 122 3.18 -9.66 -8.60
C LEU A 122 4.28 -9.86 -9.64
N PRO A 123 4.50 -8.87 -10.53
CA PRO A 123 5.66 -8.90 -11.42
C PRO A 123 6.96 -8.73 -10.63
N ARG A 124 8.06 -9.25 -11.19
CA ARG A 124 9.40 -9.01 -10.61
C ARG A 124 9.70 -7.51 -10.61
N GLY A 125 10.33 -7.04 -9.53
CA GLY A 125 10.58 -5.61 -9.31
C GLY A 125 9.38 -4.84 -8.73
N ALA A 126 8.23 -5.48 -8.53
CA ALA A 126 7.12 -4.87 -7.79
C ALA A 126 7.52 -4.55 -6.35
N THR A 127 6.80 -3.61 -5.75
CA THR A 127 6.98 -3.21 -4.36
C THR A 127 6.11 -4.04 -3.44
N ILE A 128 6.67 -4.53 -2.34
CA ILE A 128 5.92 -5.27 -1.31
C ILE A 128 6.08 -4.52 0.00
N ILE A 129 4.97 -4.07 0.56
CA ILE A 129 4.89 -3.54 1.93
C ILE A 129 4.24 -4.62 2.79
N VAL A 130 4.96 -5.12 3.79
CA VAL A 130 4.40 -6.10 4.74
C VAL A 130 4.19 -5.48 6.11
N ASN A 131 3.10 -5.86 6.76
CA ASN A 131 2.90 -5.59 8.18
C ASN A 131 3.64 -6.62 9.03
N THR A 132 4.85 -6.32 9.49
CA THR A 132 5.69 -7.25 10.25
C THR A 132 5.11 -7.59 11.62
N ASP A 133 4.19 -6.78 12.17
CA ASP A 133 3.50 -7.11 13.43
C ASP A 133 2.75 -8.46 13.35
N GLU A 134 2.29 -8.84 12.14
CA GLU A 134 1.55 -10.08 11.92
C GLU A 134 2.43 -11.29 11.54
N PHE A 135 3.74 -11.10 11.33
CA PHE A 135 4.67 -12.17 10.92
C PHE A 135 5.18 -12.97 12.14
N THR A 136 4.27 -13.35 13.02
CA THR A 136 4.56 -14.19 14.19
C THR A 136 4.69 -15.66 13.78
N LYS A 137 5.44 -16.46 14.57
CA LYS A 137 5.57 -17.91 14.36
C LYS A 137 4.22 -18.62 14.19
N ARG A 138 3.23 -18.23 14.99
CA ARG A 138 1.87 -18.79 14.93
C ARG A 138 1.19 -18.50 13.60
N ASN A 139 1.25 -17.26 13.12
CA ASN A 139 0.60 -16.86 11.88
C ASN A 139 1.31 -17.44 10.65
N LEU A 140 2.64 -17.52 10.66
CA LEU A 140 3.42 -18.20 9.62
C LEU A 140 3.06 -19.68 9.52
N ALA A 141 2.98 -20.39 10.65
CA ALA A 141 2.62 -21.80 10.70
C ALA A 141 1.20 -22.07 10.15
N LYS A 142 0.23 -21.19 10.44
CA LYS A 142 -1.16 -21.32 9.92
C LYS A 142 -1.24 -21.40 8.39
N VAL A 143 -0.32 -20.75 7.70
CA VAL A 143 -0.28 -20.73 6.22
C VAL A 143 0.85 -21.58 5.65
N GLY A 144 1.48 -22.39 6.48
CA GLY A 144 2.52 -23.34 6.07
C GLY A 144 3.86 -22.69 5.69
N TYR A 145 4.19 -21.53 6.27
CA TYR A 145 5.56 -21.00 6.19
C TYR A 145 6.42 -21.63 7.28
N ALA A 146 7.51 -22.29 6.86
CA ALA A 146 8.50 -22.85 7.77
C ALA A 146 9.45 -21.76 8.32
N VAL A 147 9.84 -20.83 7.44
CA VAL A 147 10.65 -19.64 7.74
C VAL A 147 9.88 -18.42 7.24
N SER A 148 10.13 -17.28 7.87
CA SER A 148 9.51 -16.03 7.47
C SER A 148 9.96 -15.61 6.06
N PRO A 149 9.04 -15.35 5.11
CA PRO A 149 9.41 -14.91 3.75
C PRO A 149 10.19 -13.60 3.70
N VAL A 150 10.11 -12.79 4.77
CA VAL A 150 10.90 -11.56 4.87
C VAL A 150 12.34 -11.78 5.29
N GLU A 151 12.71 -13.00 5.68
CA GLU A 151 14.04 -13.36 6.20
C GLU A 151 14.73 -14.46 5.38
N ASP A 152 14.00 -15.20 4.54
CA ASP A 152 14.50 -16.40 3.85
C ASP A 152 15.06 -16.16 2.43
N GLY A 153 15.07 -14.90 1.97
CA GLY A 153 15.53 -14.52 0.63
C GLY A 153 14.50 -14.77 -0.49
N SER A 154 13.33 -15.35 -0.20
CA SER A 154 12.30 -15.63 -1.23
C SER A 154 11.75 -14.37 -1.90
N LEU A 155 11.91 -13.20 -1.28
CA LEU A 155 11.42 -11.91 -1.76
C LEU A 155 12.51 -11.03 -2.41
N GLU A 156 13.70 -11.56 -2.70
CA GLU A 156 14.83 -10.79 -3.26
C GLU A 156 14.54 -10.15 -4.63
N SER A 157 13.60 -10.70 -5.41
CA SER A 157 13.20 -10.12 -6.70
C SER A 157 12.24 -8.93 -6.58
N TYR A 158 11.90 -8.48 -5.37
CA TYR A 158 10.94 -7.42 -5.10
C TYR A 158 11.57 -6.30 -4.27
N HIS A 159 10.98 -5.11 -4.33
CA HIS A 159 11.31 -4.02 -3.41
C HIS A 159 10.55 -4.20 -2.10
N LEU A 160 11.16 -4.93 -1.15
CA LEU A 160 10.54 -5.24 0.14
C LEU A 160 10.68 -4.08 1.15
N HIS A 161 9.55 -3.68 1.72
CA HIS A 161 9.43 -2.71 2.81
C HIS A 161 8.75 -3.35 4.02
N PRO A 162 9.54 -3.86 4.99
CA PRO A 162 9.00 -4.38 6.24
C PRO A 162 8.62 -3.23 7.18
N LEU A 163 7.33 -3.07 7.47
CA LEU A 163 6.82 -2.01 8.35
C LEU A 163 5.98 -2.61 9.49
N ARG A 164 6.10 -2.05 10.69
CA ARG A 164 5.20 -2.36 11.80
C ARG A 164 3.93 -1.54 11.69
N LEU A 165 3.10 -1.82 10.67
CA LEU A 165 1.93 -1.00 10.33
C LEU A 165 0.91 -0.93 11.48
N THR A 166 0.68 -2.04 12.19
CA THR A 166 -0.22 -2.05 13.35
C THR A 166 0.36 -1.15 14.45
N SER A 167 1.62 -1.35 14.80
CA SER A 167 2.28 -0.56 15.86
C SER A 167 2.30 0.92 15.51
N LEU A 168 2.73 1.29 14.30
CA LEU A 168 2.76 2.67 13.82
C LEU A 168 1.39 3.35 13.87
N THR A 169 0.33 2.60 13.54
CA THR A 169 -1.05 3.11 13.61
C THR A 169 -1.46 3.38 15.06
N VAL A 170 -1.17 2.45 15.97
CA VAL A 170 -1.48 2.62 17.39
C VAL A 170 -0.73 3.80 17.98
N ASP A 171 0.55 3.96 17.63
CA ASP A 171 1.39 5.07 18.07
C ASP A 171 0.87 6.41 17.51
N ALA A 172 0.49 6.45 16.23
CA ALA A 172 -0.08 7.66 15.61
C ALA A 172 -1.43 8.09 16.23
N LEU A 173 -2.14 7.15 16.86
CA LEU A 173 -3.41 7.39 17.54
C LEU A 173 -3.26 7.48 19.06
N ALA A 174 -2.03 7.61 19.60
CA ALA A 174 -1.77 7.57 21.03
C ALA A 174 -2.61 8.59 21.82
N ASP A 175 -2.72 9.82 21.31
CA ASP A 175 -3.38 10.94 21.98
C ASP A 175 -4.92 10.92 21.91
N PHE A 176 -5.49 9.96 21.17
CA PHE A 176 -6.94 9.79 21.05
C PHE A 176 -7.47 8.81 22.10
N ASP A 177 -8.59 9.17 22.72
CA ASP A 177 -9.34 8.30 23.64
C ASP A 177 -10.11 7.22 22.87
N LEU A 178 -9.35 6.25 22.36
CA LEU A 178 -9.84 5.11 21.61
C LEU A 178 -9.32 3.82 22.24
N SER A 179 -10.11 2.76 22.18
CA SER A 179 -9.64 1.44 22.59
C SER A 179 -8.51 0.97 21.68
N ARG A 180 -7.59 0.14 22.19
CA ARG A 180 -6.52 -0.46 21.37
C ARG A 180 -7.10 -1.18 20.15
N LYS A 181 -8.22 -1.87 20.31
CA LYS A 181 -8.90 -2.58 19.22
C LYS A 181 -9.35 -1.61 18.11
N ASP A 182 -9.85 -0.44 18.46
CA ASP A 182 -10.27 0.56 17.47
C ASP A 182 -9.07 1.20 16.76
N LYS A 183 -7.97 1.44 17.50
CA LYS A 183 -6.69 1.89 16.91
C LYS A 183 -6.15 0.85 15.91
N GLU A 184 -6.11 -0.42 16.28
CA GLU A 184 -5.66 -1.51 15.39
C GLU A 184 -6.52 -1.66 14.13
N ARG A 185 -7.84 -1.43 14.23
CA ARG A 185 -8.75 -1.43 13.06
C ARG A 185 -8.50 -0.27 12.09
N SER A 186 -7.76 0.75 12.51
CA SER A 186 -7.43 1.91 11.67
C SER A 186 -6.20 1.67 10.78
N LYS A 187 -5.53 0.51 10.88
CA LYS A 187 -4.27 0.22 10.16
C LYS A 187 -4.38 0.30 8.65
N ASN A 188 -5.53 -0.08 8.09
CA ASN A 188 -5.77 0.00 6.65
C ASN A 188 -5.86 1.46 6.19
N MET A 189 -6.51 2.32 6.97
CA MET A 189 -6.58 3.78 6.69
C MET A 189 -5.22 4.43 6.85
N PHE A 190 -4.44 4.02 7.85
CA PHE A 190 -3.06 4.50 8.01
C PHE A 190 -2.20 4.15 6.80
N ALA A 191 -2.20 2.88 6.38
CA ALA A 191 -1.44 2.43 5.21
C ALA A 191 -1.90 3.11 3.92
N LEU A 192 -3.20 3.36 3.79
CA LEU A 192 -3.76 4.12 2.70
C LEU A 192 -3.28 5.57 2.69
N GLY A 193 -3.36 6.27 3.83
CA GLY A 193 -2.84 7.64 3.96
C GLY A 193 -1.36 7.74 3.64
N LEU A 194 -0.56 6.76 4.09
CA LEU A 194 0.86 6.65 3.76
C LEU A 194 1.10 6.56 2.24
N LEU A 195 0.32 5.72 1.54
CA LEU A 195 0.47 5.52 0.10
C LEU A 195 -0.07 6.70 -0.71
N SER A 196 -1.20 7.27 -0.31
CA SER A 196 -1.71 8.51 -0.89
C SER A 196 -0.67 9.61 -0.77
N TRP A 197 -0.05 9.79 0.40
CA TRP A 197 1.03 10.75 0.58
C TRP A 197 2.25 10.44 -0.30
N LEU A 198 2.65 9.17 -0.41
CA LEU A 198 3.81 8.77 -1.21
C LEU A 198 3.61 9.08 -2.70
N TYR A 199 2.43 8.80 -3.25
CA TYR A 199 2.16 8.90 -4.69
C TYR A 199 1.60 10.25 -5.13
N THR A 200 1.05 11.07 -4.23
CA THR A 200 0.52 12.41 -4.56
C THR A 200 1.42 13.57 -4.13
N ARG A 201 2.59 13.28 -3.52
CA ARG A 201 3.50 14.34 -3.06
C ARG A 201 3.94 15.23 -4.23
N PRO A 202 3.86 16.57 -4.11
CA PRO A 202 4.48 17.45 -5.08
C PRO A 202 5.97 17.14 -5.19
N THR A 203 6.46 16.88 -6.40
CA THR A 203 7.89 16.66 -6.67
C THR A 203 8.72 17.94 -6.50
N THR A 204 8.07 19.10 -6.41
CA THR A 204 8.71 20.40 -6.23
C THR A 204 8.92 20.68 -4.74
N GLY A 205 10.08 20.30 -4.21
CA GLY A 205 10.57 20.76 -2.90
C GLY A 205 10.96 19.67 -1.90
N THR A 206 12.08 19.00 -2.16
CA THR A 206 13.01 18.41 -1.17
C THR A 206 14.39 18.31 -1.80
#